data_AF-A0A3P6UUU8-F1
#
_entry.id   AF-A0A3P6UUU8-F1
#
_cell.length_a   1.000
_cell.length_b   1.000
_cell.length_c   1.000
_cell.angle_alpha   90.00
_cell.angle_beta   90.00
_cell.angle_gamma   90.00
#
_symmetry.space_group_name_H-M   'P 1'
#
loop_
_entity.id
_entity.type
_entity.pdbx_description
1 polymer ?
#
loop_
_entity_poly.entity_id
_entity_poly.type
_entity_poly.pdbx_seq_one_letter_code
_entity_poly.pdbx_strand_id
1 'polypeptide(L)'
;MLLCLCALVHSQLIQLAESTVRCFCDKQNCEDSLICAGELCLIGFRKDDNQAHMEQLCSSSAGDAGDLVKCKHNWNGWQEVCSCEEDFCNTFAYLRGSIEEQNNNNLADSRSSSFVEKQSPISSVGKRPGSNLIVLLVIIPLSVGALAVCLIFINYHCKMC
;
A
#
# COMPACT_ATOMS: atom_id res chain seq x y z
N MET A 1 -11.12 -36.39 4.84
CA MET A 1 -10.96 -35.33 5.87
C MET A 1 -9.73 -34.45 5.64
N LEU A 2 -8.53 -35.00 5.44
CA LEU A 2 -7.29 -34.22 5.26
C LEU A 2 -7.32 -33.26 4.04
N LEU A 3 -7.86 -33.72 2.89
CA LEU A 3 -8.08 -32.86 1.71
C LEU A 3 -9.05 -31.69 1.98
N CYS A 4 -10.01 -31.88 2.89
CA CYS A 4 -10.99 -30.87 3.26
C CYS A 4 -10.34 -29.80 4.15
N LEU A 5 -9.44 -30.20 5.06
CA LEU A 5 -8.61 -29.27 5.85
C LEU A 5 -7.63 -28.49 4.96
N CYS A 6 -6.96 -29.14 4.01
CA CYS A 6 -6.08 -28.44 3.06
C CYS A 6 -6.86 -27.46 2.15
N ALA A 7 -8.07 -27.81 1.72
CA ALA A 7 -8.93 -26.93 0.93
C ALA A 7 -9.50 -25.77 1.76
N LEU A 8 -9.80 -25.99 3.04
CA LEU A 8 -10.20 -24.94 3.99
C LEU A 8 -9.03 -23.98 4.26
N VAL A 9 -7.81 -24.48 4.43
CA VAL A 9 -6.62 -23.65 4.64
C VAL A 9 -6.24 -22.88 3.36
N HIS A 10 -6.34 -23.48 2.18
CA HIS A 10 -6.17 -22.75 0.91
C HIS A 10 -7.26 -21.69 0.70
N SER A 11 -8.52 -22.01 1.01
CA SER A 11 -9.62 -21.05 0.91
C SER A 11 -9.46 -19.89 1.90
N GLN A 12 -8.96 -20.16 3.12
CA GLN A 12 -8.64 -19.10 4.08
C GLN A 12 -7.41 -18.28 3.65
N LEU A 13 -6.37 -18.89 3.04
CA LEU A 13 -5.21 -18.15 2.55
C LEU A 13 -5.58 -17.18 1.41
N ILE A 14 -6.52 -17.57 0.54
CA ILE A 14 -6.98 -16.73 -0.59
C ILE A 14 -7.82 -15.55 -0.09
N GLN A 15 -8.60 -15.72 0.99
CA GLN A 15 -9.38 -14.62 1.57
C GLN A 15 -8.54 -13.58 2.34
N LEU A 16 -7.30 -13.89 2.71
CA LEU A 16 -6.43 -12.96 3.44
C LEU A 16 -5.61 -12.02 2.54
N ALA A 17 -5.70 -12.13 1.22
CA ALA A 17 -4.85 -11.37 0.29
C ALA A 17 -5.52 -10.14 -0.33
N GLU A 18 -6.70 -9.71 0.15
CA GLU A 18 -7.26 -8.42 -0.20
C GLU A 18 -6.75 -7.38 0.81
N SER A 19 -5.52 -6.92 0.61
CA SER A 19 -4.90 -5.87 1.41
C SER A 19 -5.63 -4.56 1.17
N THR A 20 -6.67 -4.30 1.96
CA THR A 20 -7.40 -3.03 1.94
C THR A 20 -6.77 -2.05 2.92
N VAL A 21 -6.42 -0.86 2.41
CA VAL A 21 -5.88 0.27 3.17
C VAL A 21 -7.02 1.23 3.51
N ARG A 22 -6.96 1.87 4.68
CA ARG A 22 -7.92 2.92 5.07
C ARG A 22 -7.39 4.29 4.72
N CYS A 23 -8.20 5.12 4.09
CA CYS A 23 -7.81 6.44 3.61
C CYS A 23 -8.70 7.52 4.21
N PHE A 24 -8.17 8.73 4.35
CA PHE A 24 -9.03 9.91 4.54
C PHE A 24 -9.83 10.13 3.26
N CYS A 25 -11.10 10.51 3.43
CA CYS A 25 -11.97 10.79 2.30
C CYS A 25 -12.75 12.09 2.51
N ASP A 26 -12.89 12.87 1.46
CA ASP A 26 -13.74 14.05 1.48
C ASP A 26 -15.22 13.68 1.43
N LYS A 27 -16.02 14.51 2.11
CA LYS A 27 -17.48 14.38 2.18
C LYS A 27 -18.15 14.34 0.80
N GLN A 28 -17.55 15.00 -0.20
CA GLN A 28 -18.07 15.03 -1.57
C GLN A 28 -17.89 13.68 -2.30
N ASN A 29 -16.84 12.93 -1.95
CA ASN A 29 -16.51 11.66 -2.57
C ASN A 29 -17.02 10.45 -1.77
N CYS A 30 -17.16 10.59 -0.46
CA CYS A 30 -17.64 9.55 0.42
C CYS A 30 -18.89 10.04 1.15
N GLU A 31 -20.04 9.49 0.77
CA GLU A 31 -21.41 9.74 1.22
C GLU A 31 -21.52 9.88 2.76
N ASP A 32 -21.15 11.07 3.27
CA ASP A 32 -21.01 11.45 4.68
C ASP A 32 -19.94 10.70 5.52
N SER A 33 -19.13 9.82 4.93
CA SER A 33 -18.02 9.16 5.62
C SER A 33 -16.71 9.91 5.40
N LEU A 34 -15.99 10.23 6.47
CA LEU A 34 -14.65 10.86 6.38
C LEU A 34 -13.53 9.84 6.09
N ILE A 35 -13.89 8.57 5.92
CA ILE A 35 -12.97 7.45 5.80
C ILE A 35 -13.51 6.47 4.76
N CYS A 36 -12.63 5.94 3.93
CA CYS A 36 -12.97 4.84 3.03
C CYS A 36 -11.86 3.79 2.96
N ALA A 37 -12.18 2.59 2.49
CA ALA A 37 -11.24 1.48 2.34
C ALA A 37 -11.07 1.16 0.84
N GLY A 38 -9.83 0.96 0.41
CA GLY A 38 -9.49 0.61 -0.98
C GLY A 38 -8.12 -0.05 -1.07
N GLU A 39 -7.60 -0.22 -2.28
CA GLU A 39 -6.27 -0.82 -2.49
C GLU A 39 -5.14 0.21 -2.27
N LEU A 40 -5.43 1.48 -2.57
CA LEU A 40 -4.50 2.60 -2.42
C LEU A 40 -5.25 3.89 -2.09
N CYS A 41 -4.58 4.78 -1.38
CA CYS A 41 -5.10 6.11 -1.07
C CYS A 41 -4.60 7.14 -2.07
N LEU A 42 -5.45 8.10 -2.41
CA LEU A 42 -5.13 9.22 -3.28
C LEU A 42 -5.28 10.54 -2.53
N ILE A 43 -4.38 11.47 -2.84
CA ILE A 43 -4.47 12.86 -2.44
C ILE A 43 -3.95 13.74 -3.56
N GLY A 44 -4.62 14.85 -3.81
CA GLY A 44 -4.16 15.80 -4.82
C GLY A 44 -5.03 17.03 -4.92
N PHE A 45 -4.78 17.81 -5.94
CA PHE A 45 -5.59 18.95 -6.32
C PHE A 45 -6.31 18.66 -7.63
N ARG A 46 -7.63 18.75 -7.60
CA ARG A 46 -8.48 18.66 -8.78
C ARG A 46 -8.80 20.06 -9.30
N LYS A 47 -8.77 20.20 -10.63
CA LYS A 47 -9.04 21.48 -11.29
C LYS A 47 -10.54 21.61 -11.53
N ASP A 48 -11.17 22.59 -10.88
CA ASP A 48 -12.58 22.91 -11.09
C ASP A 48 -12.75 24.40 -11.43
N ASP A 49 -13.25 24.69 -12.64
CA ASP A 49 -13.64 26.00 -13.24
C ASP A 49 -12.72 27.24 -13.05
N ASN A 50 -11.58 27.11 -12.37
CA ASN A 50 -10.42 28.01 -12.19
C ASN A 50 -9.81 27.93 -10.76
N GLN A 51 -10.40 27.15 -9.85
CA GLN A 51 -9.88 26.93 -8.50
C GLN A 51 -9.42 25.48 -8.35
N ALA A 52 -8.26 25.30 -7.71
CA ALA A 52 -7.77 23.98 -7.35
C ALA A 52 -8.36 23.60 -5.97
N HIS A 53 -9.14 22.52 -5.92
CA HIS A 53 -9.66 21.97 -4.68
C HIS A 53 -8.86 20.72 -4.29
N MET A 54 -8.50 20.60 -3.00
CA MET A 54 -7.82 19.42 -2.51
C MET A 54 -8.84 18.28 -2.37
N GLU A 55 -8.54 17.14 -2.97
CA GLU A 55 -9.39 15.96 -2.87
C GLU A 55 -8.62 14.78 -2.27
N GLN A 56 -9.26 14.09 -1.34
CA GLN A 56 -8.81 12.87 -0.69
C GLN A 56 -9.83 11.74 -0.94
N LEU A 57 -9.37 10.60 -1.46
CA LEU A 57 -10.21 9.42 -1.68
C LEU A 57 -9.40 8.13 -1.69
N CYS A 58 -10.09 6.99 -1.68
CA CYS A 58 -9.52 5.67 -1.93
C CYS A 58 -9.77 5.25 -3.38
N SER A 59 -8.81 4.54 -3.98
CA SER A 59 -9.03 3.84 -5.24
C SER A 59 -9.38 2.38 -4.95
N SER A 60 -10.50 1.92 -5.49
CA SER A 60 -10.94 0.52 -5.39
C SER A 60 -10.42 -0.36 -6.54
N SER A 61 -9.80 0.24 -7.56
CA SER A 61 -9.19 -0.48 -8.67
C SER A 61 -7.75 0.02 -8.89
N ALA A 62 -6.78 -0.86 -8.68
CA ALA A 62 -5.38 -0.67 -9.08
C ALA A 62 -5.22 -0.55 -10.61
N GLY A 63 -6.26 -0.82 -11.41
CA GLY A 63 -6.19 -0.71 -12.88
C GLY A 63 -6.10 0.72 -13.40
N ASP A 64 -6.88 1.65 -12.82
CA ASP A 64 -6.89 3.05 -13.26
C ASP A 64 -5.84 3.88 -12.53
N ALA A 65 -5.59 3.59 -11.25
CA ALA A 65 -4.61 4.30 -10.43
C ALA A 65 -3.23 3.59 -10.33
N GLY A 66 -3.07 2.37 -10.85
CA GLY A 66 -1.80 1.63 -10.74
C GLY A 66 -0.67 2.16 -11.63
N ASP A 67 -0.99 2.93 -12.67
CA ASP A 67 0.01 3.71 -13.42
C ASP A 67 0.51 4.93 -12.63
N LEU A 68 -0.14 5.25 -11.51
CA LEU A 68 0.23 6.31 -10.59
C LEU A 68 1.15 5.76 -9.49
N VAL A 69 2.36 5.33 -9.85
CA VAL A 69 3.30 4.69 -8.90
C VAL A 69 3.83 5.67 -7.82
N LYS A 70 3.64 6.99 -7.99
CA LYS A 70 4.04 8.02 -7.01
C LYS A 70 3.12 9.23 -7.08
N CYS A 71 3.54 10.24 -7.86
CA CYS A 71 2.84 11.48 -8.08
C CYS A 71 2.89 11.82 -9.56
N LYS A 72 1.78 12.35 -10.09
CA LYS A 72 1.66 12.75 -11.48
C LYS A 72 0.95 14.08 -11.55
N HIS A 73 1.42 14.92 -12.47
CA HIS A 73 0.76 16.18 -12.80
C HIS A 73 -0.15 15.97 -14.00
N ASN A 74 -1.21 16.79 -14.09
CA ASN A 74 -2.15 16.82 -15.21
C ASN A 74 -2.69 15.43 -15.59
N TRP A 75 -3.20 14.70 -14.60
CA TRP A 75 -3.70 13.33 -14.75
C TRP A 75 -5.20 13.29 -14.52
N ASN A 76 -6.01 12.87 -15.50
CA ASN A 76 -7.47 12.69 -15.35
C ASN A 76 -8.22 13.86 -14.68
N GLY A 77 -7.89 15.11 -15.04
CA GLY A 77 -8.51 16.31 -14.44
C GLY A 77 -7.88 16.76 -13.11
N TRP A 78 -6.94 16.00 -12.58
CA TRP A 78 -6.08 16.39 -11.47
C TRP A 78 -4.97 17.30 -11.98
N GLN A 79 -4.80 18.44 -11.32
CA GLN A 79 -3.62 19.28 -11.50
C GLN A 79 -2.38 18.53 -11.02
N GLU A 80 -2.52 17.85 -9.88
CA GLU A 80 -1.47 17.06 -9.23
C GLU A 80 -2.13 16.02 -8.34
N VAL A 81 -1.66 14.78 -8.39
CA VAL A 81 -2.18 13.69 -7.57
C VAL A 81 -1.07 12.72 -7.21
N CYS A 82 -1.10 12.24 -5.97
CA CYS A 82 -0.19 11.24 -5.43
C CYS A 82 -0.97 10.04 -4.88
N SER A 83 -0.35 8.86 -4.96
CA SER A 83 -0.84 7.62 -4.35
C SER A 83 0.02 7.19 -3.16
N CYS A 84 -0.56 6.42 -2.25
CA CYS A 84 0.15 5.76 -1.16
C CYS A 84 -0.61 4.52 -0.66
N GLU A 85 0.11 3.58 -0.03
CA GLU A 85 -0.37 2.24 0.35
C GLU A 85 -0.41 2.02 1.87
N GLU A 86 -0.28 3.08 2.67
CA GLU A 86 -0.33 2.99 4.13
C GLU A 86 -1.68 3.49 4.67
N ASP A 87 -2.13 2.96 5.81
CA ASP A 87 -3.32 3.46 6.49
C ASP A 87 -3.18 4.96 6.80
N PHE A 88 -4.15 5.76 6.31
CA PHE A 88 -4.27 7.20 6.51
C PHE A 88 -3.08 8.01 5.99
N CYS A 89 -2.37 7.50 5.00
CA CYS A 89 -1.18 8.14 4.43
C CYS A 89 -1.46 9.40 3.62
N ASN A 90 -2.67 9.52 3.05
CA ASN A 90 -3.07 10.55 2.11
C ASN A 90 -3.32 11.90 2.78
N THR A 91 -2.31 12.42 3.46
CA THR A 91 -2.31 13.70 4.17
C THR A 91 -1.62 14.78 3.35
N PHE A 92 -1.94 16.04 3.63
CA PHE A 92 -1.27 17.16 2.96
C PHE A 92 0.26 17.16 3.17
N ALA A 93 0.73 16.69 4.33
CA ALA A 93 2.16 16.54 4.61
C ALA A 93 2.83 15.53 3.66
N TYR A 94 2.15 14.41 3.38
CA TYR A 94 2.60 13.43 2.41
C TYR A 94 2.67 14.04 1.00
N LEU A 95 1.57 14.65 0.53
CA LEU A 95 1.52 15.31 -0.78
C LEU A 95 2.71 16.25 -0.99
N ARG A 96 2.91 17.19 -0.06
CA ARG A 96 4.00 18.16 -0.16
C ARG A 96 5.39 17.50 -0.16
N GLY A 97 5.61 16.53 0.73
CA GLY A 97 6.87 15.81 0.81
C GLY A 97 7.19 15.04 -0.47
N SER A 98 6.19 14.38 -1.06
CA SER A 98 6.36 13.59 -2.28
C SER A 98 6.68 14.45 -3.50
N ILE A 99 6.12 15.66 -3.59
CA ILE A 99 6.41 16.62 -4.67
C ILE A 99 7.84 17.13 -4.57
N GLU A 100 8.27 17.50 -3.36
CA GLU A 100 9.65 17.95 -3.10
C GLU A 100 10.67 16.83 -3.42
N GLU A 101 10.36 15.58 -3.05
CA GLU A 101 11.19 14.42 -3.39
C GLU A 101 11.25 14.17 -4.91
N GLN A 102 10.13 14.26 -5.62
CA GLN A 102 10.11 14.10 -7.08
C GLN A 102 10.93 15.21 -7.76
N ASN A 103 10.82 16.45 -7.31
CA ASN A 103 11.61 17.54 -7.86
C ASN A 103 13.12 17.33 -7.62
N ASN A 104 13.50 16.87 -6.43
CA ASN A 104 14.91 16.56 -6.11
C ASN A 104 15.45 15.38 -6.94
N ASN A 105 14.64 14.36 -7.21
CA ASN A 105 15.02 13.23 -8.05
C ASN A 105 15.19 13.64 -9.53
N ASN A 106 14.38 14.58 -10.03
CA ASN A 106 14.58 15.16 -11.36
C ASN A 106 15.82 16.08 -11.43
N LEU A 107 16.21 16.70 -10.30
CA LEU A 107 17.40 17.55 -10.22
C LEU A 107 18.70 16.76 -10.03
N ALA A 108 18.63 15.54 -9.48
CA ALA A 108 19.76 14.63 -9.29
C ALA A 108 20.33 14.08 -10.60
N ASP A 109 19.60 14.18 -11.72
CA ASP A 109 20.10 13.87 -13.07
C ASP A 109 20.78 15.07 -13.74
N SER A 110 20.96 16.21 -13.05
CA SER A 110 21.53 17.42 -13.66
C SER A 110 22.50 18.24 -12.81
N ARG A 111 22.86 17.86 -11.58
CA ARG A 111 23.97 18.53 -10.88
C ARG A 111 24.64 17.67 -9.82
N SER A 112 25.80 17.13 -10.20
CA SER A 112 26.93 17.02 -9.29
C SER A 112 27.17 18.38 -8.61
N SER A 113 27.49 18.35 -7.31
CA SER A 113 27.97 19.45 -6.45
C SER A 113 26.98 20.57 -6.07
N SER A 114 26.48 20.57 -4.85
CA SER A 114 27.16 21.24 -3.72
C SER A 114 26.36 21.11 -2.42
N PHE A 115 27.11 20.90 -1.36
CA PHE A 115 26.73 20.73 0.02
C PHE A 115 26.57 22.11 0.67
N VAL A 116 25.42 22.44 1.27
CA VAL A 116 25.37 23.44 2.37
C VAL A 116 24.34 23.01 3.41
N GLU A 117 24.91 22.70 4.55
CA GLU A 117 24.37 22.41 5.87
C GLU A 117 23.48 23.53 6.43
N LYS A 118 22.30 23.17 6.95
CA LYS A 118 21.67 23.88 8.07
C LYS A 118 20.86 22.90 8.93
N GLN A 119 21.43 22.62 10.11
CA GLN A 119 20.85 21.86 11.22
C GLN A 119 19.47 22.40 11.65
N SER A 120 18.47 21.53 11.82
CA SER A 120 17.97 21.13 13.13
C SER A 120 17.02 19.91 13.04
N PRO A 121 16.96 19.07 14.09
CA PRO A 121 16.69 17.63 13.94
C PRO A 121 15.38 17.22 14.63
N ILE A 122 14.40 16.68 13.89
CA ILE A 122 13.36 15.87 14.51
C ILE A 122 13.08 14.65 13.63
N SER A 123 13.60 13.53 14.13
CA SER A 123 13.13 12.17 13.93
C SER A 123 13.01 11.68 12.47
N SER A 124 14.10 11.05 12.04
CA SER A 124 14.06 9.88 11.16
C SER A 124 13.01 8.88 11.65
N VAL A 125 11.79 8.95 11.12
CA VAL A 125 10.85 7.82 11.19
C VAL A 125 11.16 6.95 9.99
N GLY A 126 11.76 5.81 10.30
CA GLY A 126 12.43 4.96 9.34
C GLY A 126 11.52 4.43 8.25
N LYS A 127 12.16 4.15 7.10
CA LYS A 127 11.82 3.05 6.21
C LYS A 127 11.41 1.83 7.06
N ARG A 128 10.11 1.56 7.16
CA ARG A 128 9.56 0.35 7.77
C ARG A 128 9.26 -0.64 6.64
N PRO A 129 10.11 -1.65 6.37
CA PRO A 129 9.70 -2.80 5.58
C PRO A 129 8.80 -3.68 6.47
N GLY A 130 7.56 -3.25 6.68
CA GLY A 130 6.73 -3.68 7.80
C GLY A 130 5.50 -4.52 7.44
N SER A 131 5.37 -5.03 6.22
CA SER A 131 4.20 -5.84 5.82
C SER A 131 4.59 -7.24 5.34
N ASN A 132 5.64 -7.35 4.51
CA ASN A 132 6.09 -8.65 3.97
C ASN A 132 6.77 -9.56 5.01
N LEU A 133 7.35 -9.01 6.08
CA LEU A 133 8.11 -9.81 7.07
C LEU A 133 7.19 -10.67 7.95
N ILE A 134 6.00 -10.16 8.29
CA ILE A 134 5.00 -10.90 9.08
C ILE A 134 4.44 -12.08 8.28
N VAL A 135 4.18 -11.88 6.99
CA VAL A 135 3.78 -12.95 6.05
C VAL A 135 4.86 -14.03 5.97
N LEU A 136 6.12 -13.65 5.73
CA LEU A 136 7.26 -14.58 5.67
C LEU A 136 7.48 -15.35 6.98
N LEU A 137 7.33 -14.70 8.14
CA LEU A 137 7.64 -15.29 9.44
C LEU A 137 6.52 -16.14 10.02
N VAL A 138 5.26 -15.92 9.66
CA VAL A 138 4.12 -16.65 10.24
C VAL A 138 3.59 -17.69 9.26
N ILE A 139 3.47 -17.37 7.97
CA ILE A 139 2.81 -18.25 7.00
C ILE A 139 3.74 -19.38 6.55
N ILE A 140 5.03 -19.11 6.37
CA ILE A 140 5.99 -20.15 5.96
C ILE A 140 6.15 -21.22 7.06
N PRO A 141 6.35 -20.88 8.35
CA PRO A 141 6.45 -21.92 9.38
C PRO A 141 5.15 -22.69 9.60
N LEU A 142 3.99 -22.03 9.52
CA LEU A 142 2.69 -22.69 9.70
C LEU A 142 2.36 -23.65 8.54
N SER A 143 2.64 -23.26 7.30
CA SER A 143 2.42 -24.11 6.11
C SER A 143 3.37 -25.30 6.09
N VAL A 144 4.66 -25.10 6.39
CA VAL A 144 5.65 -26.18 6.49
C VAL A 144 5.30 -27.16 7.61
N GLY A 145 4.84 -26.66 8.77
CA GLY A 145 4.39 -27.49 9.88
C GLY A 145 3.18 -28.36 9.53
N ALA A 146 2.16 -27.79 8.88
CA ALA A 146 0.98 -28.53 8.46
C ALA A 146 1.32 -29.60 7.40
N LEU A 147 2.18 -29.27 6.44
CA LEU A 147 2.62 -30.21 5.40
C LEU A 147 3.41 -31.39 6.00
N ALA A 148 4.29 -31.13 6.97
CA ALA A 148 5.04 -32.17 7.66
C ALA A 148 4.11 -33.16 8.40
N VAL A 149 3.11 -32.65 9.13
CA VAL A 149 2.12 -33.50 9.82
C VAL A 149 1.32 -34.34 8.83
N CYS A 150 0.90 -33.75 7.70
CA CYS A 150 0.21 -34.49 6.64
C CYS A 150 1.07 -35.60 6.04
N LEU A 151 2.35 -35.34 5.74
CA LEU A 151 3.27 -36.35 5.20
C LEU A 151 3.53 -37.49 6.18
N ILE A 152 3.69 -37.19 7.48
CA ILE A 152 3.86 -38.21 8.52
C ILE A 152 2.62 -39.09 8.59
N PHE A 153 1.42 -38.49 8.56
CA PHE A 153 0.17 -39.24 8.64
C PHE A 153 -0.05 -40.14 7.42
N ILE A 154 0.24 -39.64 6.21
CA ILE A 154 0.18 -40.42 4.97
C ILE A 154 1.22 -41.54 5.02
N ASN A 155 2.46 -41.26 5.42
CA ASN A 155 3.50 -42.28 5.53
C ASN A 155 3.13 -43.37 6.56
N TYR A 156 2.57 -42.98 7.70
CA TYR A 156 2.15 -43.90 8.75
C TYR A 156 0.96 -44.77 8.32
N HIS A 157 -0.05 -44.18 7.67
CA HIS A 157 -1.20 -44.93 7.16
C HIS A 157 -0.87 -45.77 5.92
N CYS A 158 0.03 -45.32 5.05
CA CYS A 158 0.49 -46.10 3.89
C CYS A 158 1.46 -47.22 4.27
N LYS A 159 2.12 -47.17 5.44
CA LYS A 159 2.98 -48.24 5.95
C LYS A 159 2.19 -49.36 6.68
N MET A 160 0.94 -49.07 7.06
CA MET A 160 0.04 -50.00 7.77
C MET A 160 -1.08 -50.58 6.87
N CYS A 161 -1.04 -50.31 5.56
CA CYS A 161 -1.86 -50.98 4.54
C CYS A 161 -1.02 -51.96 3.74
#